data_AF-A0A7C9LDK0-F1
#
_entry.id   AF-A0A7C9LDK0-F1
#
_cell.length_a   1.000
_cell.length_b   1.000
_cell.length_c   1.000
_cell.angle_alpha   90.00
_cell.angle_beta   90.00
_cell.angle_gamma   90.00
#
_symmetry.space_group_name_H-M   'P 1'
#
loop_
_entity.id
_entity.type
_entity.pdbx_description
1 polymer ?
#
loop_
_entity_poly.entity_id
_entity_poly.type
_entity_poly.pdbx_seq_one_letter_code
_entity_poly.pdbx_strand_id
1 'polypeptide(L)'
;MKQKLYLILLFACSILFVACDKDNSPEAKDIQLNGETPNEVALTKLSTRMFLLTGGTGKYIAYVADSKVAGVNISKDTLRVNGIWEGTTYATIISGDKRQRIDIHVVAPEISISQSEIRLFPRDESKFVSLNGGGDIVDLKVDDPDKVMSVKWNAKTNILEIQAHYEGEAKIRVISQDKQEKTLKVTVRCEGTASRVGVYGTTSHSLYAQMNTVMAVRRPGVGVWLCNGARPYSSKKVVKITPAIVNPVVGTRIPVSLSMLYPDEFSSSGLKEGAQQLYVEEVREKDVVLRGRGYKFVIPYEKR
;
A
#
# COMPACT_ATOMS: atom_id res chain seq x y z
N MET A 1 -66.95 -79.29 58.18
CA MET A 1 -65.69 -79.65 58.86
C MET A 1 -64.62 -78.73 58.29
N LYS A 2 -64.39 -77.57 58.90
CA LYS A 2 -63.40 -77.35 59.97
C LYS A 2 -61.95 -77.55 59.49
N GLN A 3 -61.26 -76.41 59.46
CA GLN A 3 -59.86 -76.23 59.86
C GLN A 3 -58.78 -76.94 59.04
N LYS A 4 -58.14 -76.14 58.19
CA LYS A 4 -56.68 -75.97 57.98
C LYS A 4 -56.59 -75.05 56.74
N LEU A 5 -55.88 -73.92 56.69
CA LEU A 5 -54.84 -73.35 57.52
C LEU A 5 -54.56 -71.97 56.87
N TYR A 6 -55.11 -70.86 57.37
CA TYR A 6 -54.35 -69.81 58.06
C TYR A 6 -52.94 -69.51 57.52
N LEU A 7 -52.74 -69.15 56.24
CA LEU A 7 -51.45 -68.55 55.84
C LEU A 7 -51.37 -67.65 54.59
N ILE A 8 -52.46 -67.08 54.06
CA ILE A 8 -52.35 -66.10 52.95
C ILE A 8 -53.30 -64.91 53.17
N LEU A 9 -53.31 -64.40 54.40
CA LEU A 9 -53.96 -63.14 54.77
C LEU A 9 -53.05 -62.36 55.73
N LEU A 10 -51.84 -62.01 55.28
CA LEU A 10 -50.93 -61.14 56.02
C LEU A 10 -49.83 -60.62 55.08
N PHE A 11 -50.19 -59.69 54.20
CA PHE A 11 -49.47 -58.43 53.96
C PHE A 11 -50.11 -57.69 52.77
N ALA A 12 -51.31 -57.17 53.00
CA ALA A 12 -51.75 -55.95 52.34
C ALA A 12 -50.96 -54.77 52.93
N CYS A 13 -50.67 -53.76 52.11
CA CYS A 13 -49.90 -52.53 52.41
C CYS A 13 -48.37 -52.63 52.26
N SER A 14 -47.91 -52.59 51.01
CA SER A 14 -46.76 -51.77 50.65
C SER A 14 -47.16 -50.84 49.51
N ILE A 15 -47.64 -49.66 49.88
CA ILE A 15 -47.78 -48.50 48.99
C ILE A 15 -46.35 -48.15 48.55
N LEU A 16 -45.98 -48.51 47.32
CA LEU A 16 -44.89 -47.84 46.64
C LEU A 16 -45.50 -46.58 46.00
N PHE A 17 -45.30 -45.45 46.67
CA PHE A 17 -45.29 -44.17 46.00
C PHE A 17 -44.20 -44.24 44.94
N VAL A 18 -44.58 -44.54 43.69
CA VAL A 18 -43.79 -44.10 42.54
C VAL A 18 -44.02 -42.59 42.47
N ALA A 19 -43.19 -41.85 43.19
CA ALA A 19 -42.94 -40.48 42.83
C ALA A 19 -42.40 -40.52 41.40
N CYS A 20 -43.17 -40.00 40.44
CA CYS A 20 -42.58 -39.54 39.20
C CYS A 20 -41.52 -38.51 39.61
N ASP A 21 -40.25 -38.88 39.50
CA ASP A 21 -39.18 -37.89 39.36
C ASP A 21 -39.51 -37.08 38.09
N LYS A 22 -40.17 -35.95 38.33
CA LYS A 22 -40.01 -34.80 37.45
C LYS A 22 -38.56 -34.35 37.59
N ASP A 23 -38.01 -33.96 36.45
CA ASP A 23 -36.76 -33.21 36.33
C ASP A 23 -35.49 -34.03 36.43
N ASN A 24 -35.25 -34.81 35.38
CA ASN A 24 -33.91 -34.93 34.81
C ASN A 24 -34.01 -34.90 33.29
N SER A 25 -34.55 -33.82 32.73
CA SER A 25 -34.10 -33.42 31.39
C SER A 25 -32.63 -33.04 31.55
N PRO A 26 -31.68 -33.68 30.84
CA PRO A 26 -30.29 -33.29 30.90
C PRO A 26 -30.22 -31.78 30.65
N GLU A 27 -29.68 -31.02 31.60
CA GLU A 27 -29.51 -29.58 31.46
C GLU A 27 -28.85 -29.34 30.09
N ALA A 28 -29.57 -28.63 29.22
CA ALA A 28 -29.07 -28.35 27.88
C ALA A 28 -27.75 -27.59 28.05
N LYS A 29 -26.65 -28.14 27.52
CA LYS A 29 -25.33 -27.48 27.55
C LYS A 29 -25.42 -26.13 26.85
N ASP A 30 -24.58 -25.17 27.24
CA ASP A 30 -24.54 -23.88 26.54
C ASP A 30 -24.12 -24.05 25.08
N ILE A 31 -24.52 -23.10 24.23
CA ILE A 31 -24.24 -23.15 22.79
C ILE A 31 -22.76 -22.81 22.57
N GLN A 32 -22.05 -23.68 21.85
CA GLN A 32 -20.63 -23.55 21.51
C GLN A 32 -20.44 -23.54 19.99
N LEU A 33 -19.47 -22.77 19.52
CA LEU A 33 -19.03 -22.71 18.12
C LEU A 33 -17.69 -23.44 18.00
N ASN A 34 -17.62 -24.48 17.16
CA ASN A 34 -16.45 -25.36 16.99
C ASN A 34 -15.93 -25.99 18.31
N GLY A 35 -16.80 -26.17 19.31
CA GLY A 35 -16.42 -26.66 20.64
C GLY A 35 -15.83 -25.60 21.57
N GLU A 36 -15.78 -24.33 21.13
CA GLU A 36 -15.36 -23.18 21.92
C GLU A 36 -16.54 -22.23 22.18
N THR A 37 -16.35 -21.23 23.03
CA THR A 37 -17.31 -20.12 23.24
C THR A 37 -16.74 -18.81 22.69
N PRO A 38 -16.44 -18.71 21.37
CA PRO A 38 -15.97 -17.46 20.81
C PRO A 38 -17.08 -16.43 20.89
N ASN A 39 -16.79 -15.30 21.53
CA ASN A 39 -17.70 -14.16 21.58
C ASN A 39 -17.54 -13.24 20.36
N GLU A 40 -16.52 -13.46 19.53
CA GLU A 40 -16.16 -12.58 18.41
C GLU A 40 -15.79 -13.38 17.15
N VAL A 41 -16.22 -12.87 15.99
CA VAL A 41 -15.87 -13.38 14.68
C VAL A 41 -15.45 -12.22 13.77
N ALA A 42 -14.19 -12.20 13.36
CA ALA A 42 -13.71 -11.30 12.31
C ALA A 42 -13.71 -11.99 10.94
N LEU A 43 -14.20 -11.32 9.91
CA LEU A 43 -14.19 -11.82 8.52
C LEU A 43 -14.09 -10.66 7.53
N THR A 44 -13.73 -10.95 6.28
CA THR A 44 -13.66 -9.94 5.23
C THR A 44 -14.98 -9.81 4.47
N LYS A 45 -15.17 -8.69 3.78
CA LYS A 45 -16.33 -8.47 2.90
C LYS A 45 -16.44 -9.59 1.85
N LEU A 46 -17.67 -10.05 1.59
CA LEU A 46 -18.01 -11.15 0.68
C LEU A 46 -17.38 -12.51 1.01
N SER A 47 -16.80 -12.67 2.20
CA SER A 47 -16.32 -13.96 2.69
C SER A 47 -17.39 -14.67 3.53
N THR A 48 -17.29 -16.00 3.58
CA THR A 48 -18.13 -16.85 4.42
C THR A 48 -17.25 -17.63 5.39
N ARG A 49 -17.58 -17.58 6.68
CA ARG A 49 -17.04 -18.50 7.69
C ARG A 49 -18.11 -19.48 8.14
N MET A 50 -17.70 -20.70 8.43
CA MET A 50 -18.59 -21.77 8.88
C MET A 50 -18.16 -22.23 10.27
N PHE A 51 -19.13 -22.42 11.16
CA PHE A 51 -18.94 -22.90 12.52
C PHE A 51 -19.88 -24.07 12.76
N LEU A 52 -19.36 -25.12 13.41
CA LEU A 52 -20.15 -26.21 13.92
C LEU A 52 -20.76 -25.81 15.26
N LEU A 53 -22.08 -25.87 15.37
CA LEU A 53 -22.82 -25.58 16.59
C LEU A 53 -22.94 -26.86 17.43
N THR A 54 -22.66 -26.73 18.72
CA THR A 54 -22.86 -27.80 19.70
C THR A 54 -23.55 -27.24 20.95
N GLY A 55 -24.19 -28.11 21.72
CA GLY A 55 -24.99 -27.71 22.89
C GLY A 55 -26.46 -27.41 22.57
N GLY A 56 -27.18 -26.82 23.52
CA GLY A 56 -28.61 -26.56 23.41
C GLY A 56 -29.45 -27.84 23.23
N THR A 57 -30.52 -27.71 22.45
CA THR A 57 -31.45 -28.81 22.13
C THR A 57 -31.18 -29.44 20.76
N GLY A 58 -30.12 -29.01 20.06
CA GLY A 58 -29.79 -29.44 18.70
C GLY A 58 -30.65 -28.79 17.60
N LYS A 59 -31.64 -27.97 17.96
CA LYS A 59 -32.39 -27.13 17.02
C LYS A 59 -31.95 -25.69 17.19
N TYR A 60 -31.35 -25.10 16.15
CA TYR A 60 -30.76 -23.77 16.24
C TYR A 60 -31.45 -22.78 15.31
N ILE A 61 -31.55 -21.53 15.77
CA ILE A 61 -32.01 -20.37 14.99
C ILE A 61 -31.00 -19.23 15.23
N ALA A 62 -30.67 -18.47 14.19
CA ALA A 62 -29.80 -17.31 14.32
C ALA A 62 -30.44 -16.05 13.72
N TYR A 63 -30.24 -14.93 14.40
CA TYR A 63 -30.63 -13.59 13.96
C TYR A 63 -29.41 -12.68 13.96
N VAL A 64 -29.27 -11.84 12.95
CA VAL A 64 -28.25 -10.79 12.90
C VAL A 64 -28.91 -9.44 13.18
N ALA A 65 -28.24 -8.59 13.96
CA ALA A 65 -28.75 -7.28 14.32
C ALA A 65 -28.79 -6.31 13.13
N ASP A 66 -27.78 -6.36 12.26
CA ASP A 66 -27.72 -5.59 11.03
C ASP A 66 -27.40 -6.50 9.84
N SER A 67 -28.44 -6.82 9.07
CA SER A 67 -28.33 -7.64 7.87
C SER A 67 -27.67 -6.94 6.68
N LYS A 68 -27.40 -5.63 6.77
CA LYS A 68 -26.58 -4.91 5.77
C LYS A 68 -25.10 -5.19 5.98
N VAL A 69 -24.65 -5.35 7.23
CA VAL A 69 -23.24 -5.60 7.57
C VAL A 69 -22.88 -7.08 7.39
N ALA A 70 -23.68 -7.98 7.95
CA ALA A 70 -23.42 -9.42 7.88
C ALA A 70 -24.71 -10.24 7.72
N GLY A 71 -24.58 -11.42 7.13
CA GLY A 71 -25.67 -12.41 7.04
C GLY A 71 -25.34 -13.63 7.88
N VAL A 72 -26.36 -14.21 8.52
CA VAL A 72 -26.23 -15.49 9.22
C VAL A 72 -27.27 -16.48 8.71
N ASN A 73 -26.86 -17.72 8.52
CA ASN A 73 -27.76 -18.80 8.14
C ASN A 73 -27.35 -20.10 8.84
N ILE A 74 -28.34 -20.89 9.25
CA ILE A 74 -28.12 -22.19 9.89
C ILE A 74 -28.60 -23.29 8.96
N SER A 75 -27.75 -24.28 8.72
CA SER A 75 -28.11 -25.51 8.05
C SER A 75 -27.74 -26.69 8.94
N LYS A 76 -28.75 -27.35 9.51
CA LYS A 76 -28.59 -28.37 10.56
C LYS A 76 -27.78 -27.79 11.73
N ASP A 77 -26.57 -28.29 11.94
CA ASP A 77 -25.68 -27.86 13.02
C ASP A 77 -24.58 -26.90 12.53
N THR A 78 -24.65 -26.43 11.28
CA THR A 78 -23.65 -25.51 10.74
C THR A 78 -24.19 -24.09 10.67
N LEU A 79 -23.56 -23.18 11.41
CA LEU A 79 -23.74 -21.74 11.26
C LEU A 79 -22.83 -21.22 10.15
N ARG A 80 -23.42 -20.54 9.17
CA ARG A 80 -22.70 -19.77 8.15
C ARG A 80 -22.82 -18.29 8.46
N VAL A 81 -21.68 -17.61 8.56
CA VAL A 81 -21.59 -16.15 8.74
C VAL A 81 -20.98 -15.55 7.48
N ASN A 82 -21.71 -14.66 6.82
CA ASN A 82 -21.32 -13.98 5.58
C ASN A 82 -21.03 -12.51 5.87
N GLY A 83 -19.88 -11.99 5.43
CA GLY A 83 -19.59 -10.56 5.47
C GLY A 83 -20.21 -9.89 4.25
N ILE A 84 -21.04 -8.86 4.44
CA ILE A 84 -21.73 -8.17 3.33
C ILE A 84 -21.12 -6.78 3.12
N TRP A 85 -21.07 -5.97 4.17
CA TRP A 85 -20.46 -4.64 4.19
C TRP A 85 -19.55 -4.49 5.40
N GLU A 86 -18.51 -3.66 5.26
CA GLU A 86 -17.58 -3.34 6.34
C GLU A 86 -18.31 -2.69 7.52
N GLY A 87 -17.96 -3.09 8.73
CA GLY A 87 -18.58 -2.60 9.96
C GLY A 87 -18.69 -3.66 11.05
N THR A 88 -19.33 -3.29 12.14
CA THR A 88 -19.52 -4.15 13.31
C THR A 88 -21.01 -4.42 13.51
N THR A 89 -21.37 -5.69 13.70
CA THR A 89 -22.71 -6.11 14.09
C THR A 89 -22.61 -7.26 15.08
N TYR A 90 -23.73 -7.86 15.45
CA TYR A 90 -23.72 -9.09 16.25
C TYR A 90 -24.83 -10.02 15.80
N ALA A 91 -24.64 -11.31 16.02
CA ALA A 91 -25.68 -12.31 15.83
C ALA A 91 -26.03 -12.98 17.16
N THR A 92 -27.30 -13.33 17.30
CA THR A 92 -27.83 -14.08 18.44
C THR A 92 -28.26 -15.45 17.95
N ILE A 93 -27.68 -16.50 18.52
CA ILE A 93 -28.00 -17.90 18.26
C ILE A 93 -28.87 -18.40 19.41
N ILE A 94 -29.96 -19.08 19.09
CA ILE A 94 -30.94 -19.57 20.05
C ILE A 94 -31.13 -21.07 19.83
N SER A 95 -31.12 -21.85 20.92
CA SER A 95 -31.47 -23.26 20.92
C SER A 95 -32.17 -23.64 22.22
N GLY A 96 -33.49 -23.88 22.16
CA GLY A 96 -34.31 -24.00 23.37
C GLY A 96 -34.25 -22.72 24.19
N ASP A 97 -33.94 -22.84 25.48
CA ASP A 97 -33.81 -21.71 26.40
C ASP A 97 -32.42 -21.05 26.39
N LYS A 98 -31.47 -21.63 25.67
CA LYS A 98 -30.09 -21.12 25.60
C LYS A 98 -29.95 -20.08 24.49
N ARG A 99 -29.19 -19.03 24.78
CA ARG A 99 -28.86 -17.94 23.85
C ARG A 99 -27.37 -17.67 23.90
N GLN A 100 -26.76 -17.54 22.73
CA GLN A 100 -25.37 -17.14 22.58
C GLN A 100 -25.29 -15.93 21.66
N ARG A 101 -24.55 -14.91 22.08
CA ARG A 101 -24.23 -13.74 21.26
C ARG A 101 -22.84 -13.90 20.67
N ILE A 102 -22.70 -13.60 19.38
CA ILE A 102 -21.42 -13.49 18.69
C ILE A 102 -21.32 -12.08 18.10
N ASP A 103 -20.29 -11.34 18.46
CA ASP A 103 -19.96 -10.08 17.82
C ASP A 103 -19.27 -10.37 16.49
N ILE A 104 -19.67 -9.66 15.43
CA ILE A 104 -19.23 -9.89 14.06
C ILE A 104 -18.56 -8.62 13.56
N HIS A 105 -17.30 -8.74 13.19
CA HIS A 105 -16.49 -7.66 12.65
C HIS A 105 -16.18 -7.97 11.19
N VAL A 106 -16.82 -7.22 10.28
CA VAL A 106 -16.50 -7.29 8.86
C VAL A 106 -15.45 -6.23 8.58
N VAL A 107 -14.21 -6.67 8.42
CA VAL A 107 -13.03 -5.80 8.28
C VAL A 107 -12.52 -5.78 6.85
N ALA A 108 -11.97 -4.64 6.43
CA ALA A 108 -11.25 -4.56 5.16
C ALA A 108 -9.99 -5.45 5.23
N PRO A 109 -9.58 -6.09 4.11
CA PRO A 109 -8.29 -6.75 4.07
C PRO A 109 -7.17 -5.72 4.24
N GLU A 110 -6.09 -6.10 4.93
CA GLU A 110 -4.91 -5.23 5.04
C GLU A 110 -4.43 -4.81 3.65
N ILE A 111 -4.09 -3.51 3.51
CA ILE A 111 -3.57 -3.03 2.25
C ILE A 111 -2.19 -3.64 2.00
N SER A 112 -1.95 -4.11 0.79
CA SER A 112 -0.68 -4.71 0.36
C SER A 112 -0.34 -4.24 -1.05
N ILE A 113 0.96 -4.00 -1.25
CA ILE A 113 1.52 -3.60 -2.55
C ILE A 113 2.43 -4.73 -2.97
N SER A 114 2.34 -5.18 -4.22
CA SER A 114 3.18 -6.28 -4.71
C SER A 114 4.68 -5.99 -4.62
N GLN A 115 5.07 -4.71 -4.67
CA GLN A 115 6.45 -4.24 -4.56
C GLN A 115 6.47 -2.93 -3.75
N SER A 116 7.39 -2.81 -2.78
CA SER A 116 7.57 -1.58 -2.00
C SER A 116 8.56 -0.59 -2.64
N GLU A 117 9.43 -1.09 -3.52
CA GLU A 117 10.38 -0.29 -4.30
C GLU A 117 10.48 -0.84 -5.71
N ILE A 118 10.48 0.06 -6.70
CA ILE A 118 10.72 -0.27 -8.10
C ILE A 118 11.80 0.63 -8.68
N ARG A 119 12.60 0.04 -9.57
CA ARG A 119 13.56 0.76 -10.40
C ARG A 119 13.09 0.75 -11.85
N LEU A 120 13.08 1.93 -12.48
CA LEU A 120 12.69 2.12 -13.87
C LEU A 120 13.77 2.87 -14.65
N PHE A 121 13.69 2.75 -15.97
CA PHE A 121 14.47 3.54 -16.91
C PHE A 121 13.59 4.63 -17.54
N PRO A 122 14.14 5.82 -17.85
CA PRO A 122 13.37 6.87 -18.50
C PRO A 122 12.89 6.46 -19.90
N ARG A 123 11.61 6.74 -20.20
CA ARG A 123 10.92 6.45 -21.47
C ARG A 123 10.93 4.98 -21.90
N ASP A 124 11.22 4.10 -20.96
CA ASP A 124 11.09 2.66 -21.17
C ASP A 124 9.62 2.22 -21.02
N GLU A 125 9.38 0.93 -21.14
CA GLU A 125 8.04 0.35 -20.98
C GLU A 125 7.41 0.67 -19.61
N SER A 126 6.09 0.88 -19.60
CA SER A 126 5.32 1.09 -18.38
C SER A 126 5.46 -0.11 -17.44
N LYS A 127 5.60 0.17 -16.14
CA LYS A 127 5.57 -0.86 -15.09
C LYS A 127 4.21 -0.93 -14.44
N PHE A 128 3.75 -2.15 -14.22
CA PHE A 128 2.49 -2.43 -13.56
C PHE A 128 2.73 -2.94 -12.14
N VAL A 129 2.08 -2.30 -11.17
CA VAL A 129 2.10 -2.69 -9.75
C VAL A 129 0.68 -2.99 -9.32
N SER A 130 0.46 -4.15 -8.71
CA SER A 130 -0.84 -4.51 -8.16
C SER A 130 -0.96 -4.06 -6.71
N LEU A 131 -2.14 -3.53 -6.38
CA LEU A 131 -2.55 -3.18 -5.03
C LEU A 131 -3.64 -4.17 -4.61
N ASN A 132 -3.51 -4.78 -3.44
CA ASN A 132 -4.52 -5.70 -2.91
C ASN A 132 -4.94 -5.24 -1.52
N GLY A 133 -6.22 -5.41 -1.19
CA GLY A 133 -6.78 -4.96 0.09
C GLY A 133 -7.04 -3.45 0.16
N GLY A 134 -7.42 -2.96 1.35
CA GLY A 134 -7.70 -1.54 1.60
C GLY A 134 -9.16 -1.10 1.39
N GLY A 135 -10.08 -2.02 1.13
CA GLY A 135 -11.52 -1.76 0.95
C GLY A 135 -11.92 -1.43 -0.49
N ASP A 136 -13.14 -0.95 -0.70
CA ASP A 136 -13.66 -0.58 -2.04
C ASP A 136 -13.08 0.75 -2.56
N ILE A 137 -12.47 1.55 -1.68
CA ILE A 137 -11.97 2.90 -1.99
C ILE A 137 -10.52 3.03 -1.52
N VAL A 138 -9.62 3.29 -2.48
CA VAL A 138 -8.20 3.56 -2.24
C VAL A 138 -7.85 4.93 -2.80
N ASP A 139 -7.28 5.80 -1.97
CA ASP A 139 -6.76 7.10 -2.39
C ASP A 139 -5.26 6.99 -2.73
N LEU A 140 -4.84 7.71 -3.76
CA LEU A 140 -3.46 7.70 -4.26
C LEU A 140 -2.87 9.10 -4.25
N LYS A 141 -1.82 9.29 -3.45
CA LYS A 141 -1.05 10.53 -3.39
C LYS A 141 0.32 10.33 -4.01
N VAL A 142 0.56 10.99 -5.13
CA VAL A 142 1.85 10.99 -5.81
C VAL A 142 2.68 12.19 -5.33
N ASP A 143 3.79 11.90 -4.67
CA ASP A 143 4.82 12.87 -4.31
C ASP A 143 5.94 12.80 -5.35
N ASP A 144 5.83 13.66 -6.37
CA ASP A 144 6.76 13.76 -7.50
C ASP A 144 7.07 15.24 -7.80
N PRO A 145 7.94 15.88 -7.01
CA PRO A 145 8.25 17.31 -7.18
C PRO A 145 8.95 17.60 -8.51
N ASP A 146 9.66 16.63 -9.07
CA ASP A 146 10.44 16.77 -10.32
C ASP A 146 9.65 16.35 -11.57
N LYS A 147 8.40 15.85 -11.40
CA LYS A 147 7.56 15.30 -12.48
C LYS A 147 8.31 14.23 -13.29
N VAL A 148 8.97 13.33 -12.56
CA VAL A 148 9.79 12.20 -13.01
C VAL A 148 8.93 11.15 -13.72
N MET A 149 7.67 10.96 -13.32
CA MET A 149 6.79 9.90 -13.80
C MET A 149 5.34 10.36 -13.99
N SER A 150 4.57 9.53 -14.70
CA SER A 150 3.12 9.60 -14.76
C SER A 150 2.51 8.29 -14.27
N VAL A 151 1.40 8.40 -13.55
CA VAL A 151 0.75 7.28 -12.89
C VAL A 151 -0.70 7.21 -13.36
N LYS A 152 -1.16 6.03 -13.75
CA LYS A 152 -2.58 5.75 -14.04
C LYS A 152 -3.05 4.63 -13.12
N TRP A 153 -4.21 4.83 -12.51
CA TRP A 153 -4.82 3.86 -11.62
C TRP A 153 -6.08 3.27 -12.22
N ASN A 154 -6.17 1.95 -12.24
CA ASN A 154 -7.39 1.24 -12.61
C ASN A 154 -8.00 0.57 -11.37
N ALA A 155 -9.01 1.24 -10.78
CA ALA A 155 -9.74 0.75 -9.62
C ALA A 155 -10.51 -0.56 -9.84
N LYS A 156 -10.81 -0.95 -11.09
CA LYS A 156 -11.51 -2.21 -11.38
C LYS A 156 -10.58 -3.42 -11.29
N THR A 157 -9.33 -3.26 -11.75
CA THR A 157 -8.34 -4.33 -11.77
C THR A 157 -7.33 -4.24 -10.62
N ASN A 158 -7.40 -3.16 -9.84
CA ASN A 158 -6.43 -2.79 -8.83
C ASN A 158 -4.98 -2.72 -9.33
N ILE A 159 -4.79 -2.24 -10.56
CA ILE A 159 -3.47 -2.13 -11.20
C ILE A 159 -3.09 -0.66 -11.35
N LEU A 160 -1.88 -0.35 -10.90
CA LEU A 160 -1.19 0.91 -11.06
C LEU A 160 -0.22 0.81 -12.24
N GLU A 161 -0.43 1.60 -13.28
CA GLU A 161 0.51 1.75 -14.41
C GLU A 161 1.40 2.97 -14.15
N ILE A 162 2.72 2.75 -14.17
CA ILE A 162 3.73 3.78 -13.91
C ILE A 162 4.62 3.90 -15.15
N GLN A 163 4.65 5.09 -15.73
CA GLN A 163 5.52 5.43 -16.86
C GLN A 163 6.53 6.48 -16.44
N ALA A 164 7.82 6.17 -16.60
CA ALA A 164 8.91 7.05 -16.23
C ALA A 164 9.34 7.95 -17.40
N HIS A 165 9.66 9.22 -17.13
CA HIS A 165 10.02 10.22 -18.14
C HIS A 165 11.46 10.72 -18.01
N TYR A 166 11.93 10.88 -16.77
CA TYR A 166 13.24 11.47 -16.44
C TYR A 166 13.89 10.70 -15.30
N GLU A 167 15.20 10.88 -15.09
CA GLU A 167 15.82 10.44 -13.84
C GLU A 167 15.32 11.23 -12.63
N GLY A 168 15.11 10.51 -11.54
CA GLY A 168 14.71 11.09 -10.27
C GLY A 168 14.10 10.07 -9.31
N GLU A 169 13.57 10.57 -8.23
CA GLU A 169 12.89 9.77 -7.22
C GLU A 169 11.52 10.36 -6.98
N ALA A 170 10.55 9.48 -6.80
CA ALA A 170 9.20 9.84 -6.45
C ALA A 170 8.59 8.77 -5.55
N LYS A 171 7.57 9.16 -4.79
CA LYS A 171 6.88 8.26 -3.86
C LYS A 171 5.39 8.25 -4.17
N ILE A 172 4.81 7.06 -4.22
CA ILE A 172 3.38 6.88 -4.37
C ILE A 172 2.86 6.36 -3.03
N ARG A 173 2.04 7.17 -2.35
CA ARG A 173 1.35 6.77 -1.13
C ARG A 173 -0.03 6.27 -1.48
N VAL A 174 -0.32 5.09 -0.99
CA VAL A 174 -1.59 4.38 -1.14
C VAL A 174 -2.26 4.41 0.23
N ILE A 175 -3.45 5.00 0.29
CA ILE A 175 -4.19 5.24 1.53
C ILE A 175 -5.50 4.46 1.45
N SER A 176 -5.71 3.52 2.38
CA SER A 176 -6.97 2.77 2.50
C SER A 176 -8.07 3.61 3.15
N GLN A 177 -9.31 3.14 3.05
CA GLN A 177 -10.46 3.74 3.73
C GLN A 177 -10.28 3.80 5.25
N ASP A 178 -9.60 2.81 5.84
CA ASP A 178 -9.25 2.74 7.26
C ASP A 178 -8.02 3.58 7.65
N LYS A 179 -7.56 4.45 6.74
CA LYS A 179 -6.37 5.31 6.89
C LYS A 179 -5.06 4.53 7.07
N GLN A 180 -5.01 3.25 6.70
CA GLN A 180 -3.75 2.56 6.59
C GLN A 180 -3.00 3.07 5.37
N GLU A 181 -1.72 3.37 5.53
CA GLU A 181 -0.89 3.89 4.44
C GLU A 181 0.22 2.91 4.09
N LYS A 182 0.41 2.67 2.79
CA LYS A 182 1.62 2.05 2.26
C LYS A 182 2.26 2.93 1.21
N THR A 183 3.59 2.95 1.19
CA THR A 183 4.37 3.77 0.28
C THR A 183 5.13 2.88 -0.69
N LEU A 184 4.97 3.15 -1.98
CA LEU A 184 5.80 2.63 -3.06
C LEU A 184 6.87 3.68 -3.41
N LYS A 185 8.13 3.30 -3.29
CA LYS A 185 9.27 4.12 -3.73
C LYS A 185 9.57 3.83 -5.20
N VAL A 186 9.60 4.87 -6.03
CA VAL A 186 9.94 4.76 -7.45
C VAL A 186 11.26 5.47 -7.69
N THR A 187 12.26 4.71 -8.13
CA THR A 187 13.58 5.22 -8.46
C THR A 187 13.80 5.10 -9.96
N VAL A 188 13.91 6.24 -10.65
CA VAL A 188 14.20 6.25 -12.09
C VAL A 188 15.66 6.62 -12.30
N ARG A 189 16.43 5.74 -12.95
CA ARG A 189 17.86 5.92 -13.22
C ARG A 189 18.21 5.43 -14.62
N CYS A 190 18.97 6.23 -15.35
CA CYS A 190 19.59 5.83 -16.59
C CYS A 190 20.68 4.77 -16.32
N GLU A 191 21.02 4.02 -17.35
CA GLU A 191 22.26 3.26 -17.41
C GLU A 191 23.45 4.17 -17.72
N GLY A 192 24.62 3.86 -17.13
CA GLY A 192 25.85 4.62 -17.31
C GLY A 192 26.14 5.61 -16.20
N THR A 193 27.24 6.36 -16.33
CA THR A 193 27.69 7.31 -15.31
C THR A 193 28.07 8.66 -15.92
N ALA A 194 27.75 9.74 -15.20
CA ALA A 194 28.13 11.10 -15.54
C ALA A 194 29.54 11.40 -15.00
N SER A 195 30.56 10.74 -15.54
CA SER A 195 31.93 10.77 -14.98
C SER A 195 32.75 12.00 -15.35
N ARG A 196 32.38 12.73 -16.42
CA ARG A 196 33.13 13.87 -16.94
C ARG A 196 32.32 15.15 -16.80
N VAL A 197 33.02 16.28 -16.70
CA VAL A 197 32.39 17.60 -16.72
C VAL A 197 31.62 17.80 -18.03
N GLY A 198 30.36 18.19 -17.94
CA GLY A 198 29.50 18.36 -19.10
C GLY A 198 28.01 18.40 -18.80
N VAL A 199 27.23 18.34 -19.88
CA VAL A 199 25.77 18.37 -19.87
C VAL A 199 25.24 17.05 -20.40
N TYR A 200 24.40 16.38 -19.62
CA TYR A 200 23.87 15.06 -19.91
C TYR A 200 22.34 15.08 -19.96
N GLY A 201 21.78 14.27 -20.84
CA GLY A 201 20.35 14.03 -20.96
C GLY A 201 19.95 12.79 -20.18
N THR A 202 18.81 12.88 -19.50
CA THR A 202 18.33 11.84 -18.58
C THR A 202 16.93 11.35 -18.97
N THR A 203 16.60 11.43 -20.25
CA THR A 203 15.28 11.12 -20.84
C THR A 203 15.24 9.79 -21.58
N SER A 204 16.34 9.04 -21.61
CA SER A 204 16.47 7.76 -22.31
C SER A 204 16.96 6.68 -21.36
N HIS A 205 16.89 5.43 -21.80
CA HIS A 205 17.37 4.28 -21.03
C HIS A 205 18.82 4.47 -20.56
N SER A 206 19.73 4.87 -21.45
CA SER A 206 21.11 5.19 -21.10
C SER A 206 21.37 6.69 -21.05
N LEU A 207 22.29 7.12 -20.20
CA LEU A 207 22.74 8.50 -20.08
C LEU A 207 23.49 8.90 -21.35
N TYR A 208 23.21 10.09 -21.89
CA TYR A 208 23.88 10.59 -23.09
C TYR A 208 24.33 12.04 -22.91
N ALA A 209 25.42 12.42 -23.58
CA ALA A 209 25.88 13.82 -23.57
C ALA A 209 24.99 14.67 -24.50
N GLN A 210 24.42 15.76 -23.98
CA GLN A 210 23.65 16.73 -24.77
C GLN A 210 24.55 17.57 -25.69
N MET A 211 25.82 17.69 -25.30
CA MET A 211 26.87 18.27 -26.12
C MET A 211 28.22 17.66 -25.74
N ASN A 212 29.12 17.56 -26.71
CA ASN A 212 30.52 17.28 -26.43
C ASN A 212 31.15 18.49 -25.73
N THR A 213 31.35 18.41 -24.41
CA THR A 213 31.94 19.51 -23.65
C THR A 213 33.46 19.49 -23.83
N VAL A 214 33.96 20.46 -24.60
CA VAL A 214 35.39 20.60 -24.90
C VAL A 214 36.09 21.44 -23.83
N MET A 215 35.36 22.39 -23.24
CA MET A 215 35.91 23.30 -22.25
C MET A 215 34.87 23.66 -21.18
N ALA A 216 35.34 23.72 -19.94
CA ALA A 216 34.60 24.24 -18.81
C ALA A 216 35.34 25.46 -18.24
N VAL A 217 34.73 26.63 -18.28
CA VAL A 217 35.29 27.87 -17.73
C VAL A 217 34.65 28.12 -16.38
N ARG A 218 35.42 28.02 -15.31
CA ARG A 218 34.99 28.42 -13.96
C ARG A 218 35.46 29.83 -13.68
N ARG A 219 34.53 30.72 -13.32
CA ARG A 219 34.84 32.07 -12.84
C ARG A 219 34.48 32.17 -11.35
N PRO A 220 35.48 32.34 -10.46
CA PRO A 220 35.24 32.43 -9.03
C PRO A 220 34.18 33.47 -8.67
N GLY A 221 33.21 33.09 -7.85
CA GLY A 221 32.09 33.94 -7.41
C GLY A 221 31.04 34.25 -8.49
N VAL A 222 31.23 33.85 -9.74
CA VAL A 222 30.31 34.14 -10.86
C VAL A 222 29.56 32.89 -11.29
N GLY A 223 30.26 31.81 -11.64
CA GLY A 223 29.63 30.61 -12.17
C GLY A 223 30.52 29.76 -13.07
N VAL A 224 29.89 28.84 -13.78
CA VAL A 224 30.55 27.89 -14.70
C VAL A 224 29.93 27.98 -16.08
N TRP A 225 30.76 27.94 -17.10
CA TRP A 225 30.36 27.85 -18.50
C TRP A 225 30.86 26.57 -19.12
N LEU A 226 29.96 25.84 -19.76
CA LEU A 226 30.27 24.62 -20.50
C LEU A 226 30.15 24.95 -21.98
N CYS A 227 31.21 24.69 -22.74
CA CYS A 227 31.32 25.05 -24.15
C CYS A 227 31.61 23.80 -24.99
N ASN A 228 30.98 23.72 -26.17
CA ASN A 228 31.26 22.66 -27.14
C ASN A 228 32.47 22.92 -28.05
N GLY A 229 33.18 24.03 -27.85
CA GLY A 229 34.40 24.37 -28.55
C GLY A 229 35.39 25.09 -27.64
N ALA A 230 36.66 25.16 -28.08
CA ALA A 230 37.73 25.82 -27.34
C ALA A 230 37.62 27.36 -27.31
N ARG A 231 36.74 27.95 -28.14
CA ARG A 231 36.49 29.40 -28.21
C ARG A 231 35.08 29.69 -27.71
N PRO A 232 34.87 30.21 -26.49
CA PRO A 232 33.55 30.33 -25.88
C PRO A 232 32.59 31.21 -26.69
N TYR A 233 33.09 32.32 -27.25
CA TYR A 233 32.25 33.31 -27.93
C TYR A 233 31.84 32.93 -29.36
N SER A 234 32.47 31.91 -29.94
CA SER A 234 32.14 31.39 -31.28
C SER A 234 31.59 29.96 -31.22
N SER A 235 31.42 29.40 -30.02
CA SER A 235 30.88 28.06 -29.83
C SER A 235 29.37 28.09 -29.96
N LYS A 236 28.80 27.18 -30.77
CA LYS A 236 27.35 27.11 -30.97
C LYS A 236 26.60 26.68 -29.70
N LYS A 237 27.16 25.74 -28.95
CA LYS A 237 26.56 25.24 -27.71
C LYS A 237 27.37 25.72 -26.52
N VAL A 238 26.83 26.71 -25.82
CA VAL A 238 27.36 27.24 -24.57
C VAL A 238 26.24 27.32 -23.57
N VAL A 239 26.41 26.68 -22.41
CA VAL A 239 25.51 26.79 -21.26
C VAL A 239 26.26 27.45 -20.12
N LYS A 240 25.66 28.47 -19.54
CA LYS A 240 26.17 29.19 -18.39
C LYS A 240 25.28 28.91 -17.19
N ILE A 241 25.91 28.55 -16.07
CA ILE A 241 25.27 28.21 -14.81
C ILE A 241 25.78 29.19 -13.76
N THR A 242 24.87 30.00 -13.21
CA THR A 242 25.17 31.02 -12.21
C THR A 242 24.19 30.93 -11.04
N PRO A 243 24.55 31.34 -9.81
CA PRO A 243 25.88 31.76 -9.38
C PRO A 243 26.87 30.58 -9.29
N ALA A 244 28.10 30.84 -8.85
CA ALA A 244 29.03 29.78 -8.53
C ALA A 244 28.47 28.89 -7.40
N ILE A 245 28.57 27.58 -7.57
CA ILE A 245 28.16 26.61 -6.55
C ILE A 245 29.27 26.54 -5.50
N VAL A 246 28.93 26.74 -4.23
CA VAL A 246 29.87 26.75 -3.11
C VAL A 246 29.45 25.69 -2.10
N ASN A 247 30.38 24.82 -1.69
CA ASN A 247 30.18 23.76 -0.69
C ASN A 247 28.82 23.01 -0.84
N PRO A 248 28.52 22.43 -2.02
CA PRO A 248 27.26 21.73 -2.24
C PRO A 248 27.12 20.53 -1.31
N VAL A 249 25.88 20.25 -0.87
CA VAL A 249 25.55 19.12 0.02
C VAL A 249 24.58 18.19 -0.69
N VAL A 250 24.91 16.89 -0.74
CA VAL A 250 24.05 15.86 -1.34
C VAL A 250 22.67 15.87 -0.72
N GLY A 251 21.62 15.77 -1.54
CA GLY A 251 20.23 15.78 -1.06
C GLY A 251 19.58 17.16 -1.00
N THR A 252 20.34 18.23 -1.21
CA THR A 252 19.82 19.61 -1.19
C THR A 252 19.39 20.07 -2.58
N ARG A 253 18.57 21.14 -2.63
CA ARG A 253 18.25 21.85 -3.87
C ARG A 253 18.96 23.20 -3.88
N ILE A 254 19.56 23.56 -5.00
CA ILE A 254 20.30 24.81 -5.17
C ILE A 254 19.63 25.64 -6.28
N PRO A 255 19.32 26.92 -6.02
CA PRO A 255 18.88 27.83 -7.06
C PRO A 255 20.03 28.16 -8.00
N VAL A 256 19.77 28.02 -9.31
CA VAL A 256 20.68 28.47 -10.36
C VAL A 256 19.90 29.20 -11.44
N SER A 257 20.60 29.99 -12.25
CA SER A 257 20.10 30.53 -13.50
C SER A 257 20.88 29.91 -14.65
N LEU A 258 20.16 29.42 -15.64
CA LEU A 258 20.72 28.94 -16.89
C LEU A 258 20.63 30.05 -17.94
N SER A 259 21.73 30.31 -18.63
CA SER A 259 21.73 31.13 -19.85
C SER A 259 22.56 30.46 -20.94
N MET A 260 22.18 30.65 -22.19
CA MET A 260 22.78 30.00 -23.34
C MET A 260 23.22 31.06 -24.35
N LEU A 261 24.24 30.77 -25.14
CA LEU A 261 24.63 31.70 -26.21
C LEU A 261 23.65 31.63 -27.39
N TYR A 262 23.26 30.40 -27.77
CA TYR A 262 22.26 30.12 -28.80
C TYR A 262 21.26 29.10 -28.25
N PRO A 263 20.12 29.55 -27.67
CA PRO A 263 19.13 28.63 -27.06
C PRO A 263 18.56 27.59 -28.02
N ASP A 264 18.40 27.93 -29.31
CA ASP A 264 17.82 27.03 -30.32
C ASP A 264 18.63 25.75 -30.53
N GLU A 265 19.94 25.80 -30.29
CA GLU A 265 20.85 24.65 -30.33
C GLU A 265 20.57 23.61 -29.22
N PHE A 266 19.75 23.98 -28.23
CA PHE A 266 19.32 23.15 -27.10
C PHE A 266 17.83 22.81 -27.14
N SER A 267 17.10 23.18 -28.19
CA SER A 267 15.65 22.96 -28.32
C SER A 267 15.19 21.51 -28.05
N SER A 268 16.00 20.52 -28.44
CA SER A 268 15.73 19.09 -28.22
C SER A 268 16.22 18.52 -26.88
N SER A 269 16.94 19.32 -26.09
CA SER A 269 17.60 18.86 -24.85
C SER A 269 16.72 18.95 -23.59
N GLY A 270 15.60 19.68 -23.67
CA GLY A 270 14.78 20.03 -22.51
C GLY A 270 15.37 21.11 -21.60
N LEU A 271 16.58 21.59 -21.89
CA LEU A 271 17.19 22.73 -21.19
C LEU A 271 16.45 24.02 -21.55
N LYS A 272 16.18 24.84 -20.54
CA LYS A 272 15.52 26.15 -20.70
C LYS A 272 16.29 27.19 -19.92
N GLU A 273 16.40 28.38 -20.50
CA GLU A 273 16.97 29.53 -19.81
C GLU A 273 16.12 29.98 -18.62
N GLY A 274 16.75 30.70 -17.70
CA GLY A 274 16.11 31.27 -16.52
C GLY A 274 16.41 30.52 -15.22
N ALA A 275 15.69 30.91 -14.18
CA ALA A 275 15.86 30.38 -12.83
C ALA A 275 15.35 28.93 -12.71
N GLN A 276 16.19 28.06 -12.15
CA GLN A 276 15.95 26.64 -11.99
C GLN A 276 16.38 26.20 -10.59
N GLN A 277 15.74 25.15 -10.06
CA GLN A 277 16.13 24.50 -8.81
C GLN A 277 16.73 23.15 -9.14
N LEU A 278 18.04 23.00 -8.93
CA LEU A 278 18.73 21.75 -9.23
C LEU A 278 18.98 20.95 -7.96
N TYR A 279 18.75 19.64 -8.03
CA TYR A 279 19.02 18.72 -6.94
C TYR A 279 20.49 18.29 -6.96
N VAL A 280 21.17 18.37 -5.82
CA VAL A 280 22.55 17.88 -5.65
C VAL A 280 22.50 16.37 -5.48
N GLU A 281 22.85 15.66 -6.55
CA GLU A 281 22.80 14.20 -6.57
C GLU A 281 24.08 13.58 -6.00
N GLU A 282 25.24 14.14 -6.35
CA GLU A 282 26.54 13.62 -5.97
C GLU A 282 27.53 14.78 -5.83
N VAL A 283 28.37 14.75 -4.80
CA VAL A 283 29.46 15.72 -4.61
C VAL A 283 30.76 14.95 -4.63
N ARG A 284 31.62 15.23 -5.61
CA ARG A 284 32.93 14.62 -5.77
C ARG A 284 34.03 15.56 -5.28
N GLU A 285 35.27 15.11 -5.36
CA GLU A 285 36.41 15.90 -4.92
C GLU A 285 36.56 17.22 -5.70
N LYS A 286 36.31 17.19 -7.02
CA LYS A 286 36.55 18.30 -7.96
C LYS A 286 35.30 18.85 -8.63
N ASP A 287 34.23 18.07 -8.68
CA ASP A 287 32.98 18.42 -9.36
C ASP A 287 31.74 17.95 -8.59
N VAL A 288 30.59 18.47 -8.99
CA VAL A 288 29.28 18.17 -8.43
C VAL A 288 28.35 17.75 -9.55
N VAL A 289 27.52 16.74 -9.29
CA VAL A 289 26.44 16.30 -10.18
C VAL A 289 25.14 16.96 -9.73
N LEU A 290 24.64 17.86 -10.56
CA LEU A 290 23.38 18.56 -10.37
C LEU A 290 22.33 17.98 -11.32
N ARG A 291 21.20 17.51 -10.78
CA ARG A 291 20.09 16.96 -11.55
C ARG A 291 18.96 17.98 -11.66
N GLY A 292 18.52 18.21 -12.89
CA GLY A 292 17.28 18.92 -13.21
C GLY A 292 16.27 17.98 -13.87
N ARG A 293 15.19 18.56 -14.41
CA ARG A 293 14.15 17.79 -15.09
C ARG A 293 14.60 17.40 -16.49
N GLY A 294 15.05 16.16 -16.65
CA GLY A 294 15.46 15.58 -17.94
C GLY A 294 16.92 15.83 -18.33
N TYR A 295 17.71 16.44 -17.44
CA TYR A 295 19.11 16.70 -17.69
C TYR A 295 19.92 16.67 -16.38
N LYS A 296 21.23 16.51 -16.52
CA LYS A 296 22.23 16.58 -15.47
C LYS A 296 23.40 17.45 -15.90
N PHE A 297 23.98 18.14 -14.93
CA PHE A 297 25.23 18.86 -15.08
C PHE A 297 26.28 18.21 -14.20
N VAL A 298 27.47 18.02 -14.75
CA VAL A 298 28.67 17.72 -13.96
C VAL A 298 29.55 18.95 -14.10
N ILE A 299 29.73 19.69 -13.01
CA ILE A 299 30.45 20.97 -13.04
C ILE A 299 31.41 21.11 -11.85
N PRO A 300 32.54 21.83 -12.01
CA PRO A 300 33.36 22.21 -10.87
C PRO A 300 32.60 23.14 -9.91
N TYR A 301 32.89 23.02 -8.62
CA TYR A 301 32.34 23.89 -7.57
C TYR A 301 33.45 24.53 -6.74
N GLU A 302 33.11 25.50 -5.90
CA GLU A 302 34.03 26.15 -4.98
C GLU A 302 34.00 25.53 -3.60
N LYS A 303 35.18 25.29 -3.04
CA LYS A 303 35.36 25.01 -1.61
C LYS A 303 35.70 26.33 -0.93
N ARG A 304 34.96 26.68 0.12
CA ARG A 304 35.25 27.84 0.98
C ARG A 304 35.22 27.42 2.43
#